data_AF-A0A2W5SJE4-F1
#
_entry.id   AF-A0A2W5SJE4-F1
#
_cell.length_a   1.000
_cell.length_b   1.000
_cell.length_c   1.000
_cell.angle_alpha   90.00
_cell.angle_beta   90.00
_cell.angle_gamma   90.00
#
_symmetry.space_group_name_H-M   'P 1'
#
loop_
_entity.id
_entity.type
_entity.pdbx_description
1 polymer ?
#
loop_
_entity_poly.entity_id
_entity_poly.type
_entity_poly.pdbx_seq_one_letter_code
_entity_poly.pdbx_strand_id
1 'polypeptide(L)' 'ALLKRSALNARARQARGERVSRPAITLGTTCVTEPADGIVEAVTIVHGRGRSGAVAIRLEGLDRRWRATAIAVL' A
#
# COMPACT_ATOMS: atom_id res chain seq x y z
N ALA A 1 12.60 -4.83 -2.32
CA ALA A 1 11.89 -6.12 -2.11
C ALA A 1 10.53 -6.18 -2.85
N LEU A 2 9.67 -5.18 -2.70
CA LEU A 2 8.30 -5.16 -3.24
C LEU A 2 8.22 -5.20 -4.78
N LEU A 3 9.00 -4.35 -5.48
CA LEU A 3 9.06 -4.31 -6.95
C LEU A 3 9.47 -5.65 -7.58
N LYS A 4 10.44 -6.35 -6.95
CA LYS A 4 10.88 -7.68 -7.42
C LYS A 4 9.75 -8.71 -7.33
N ARG A 5 9.02 -8.68 -6.22
CA ARG A 5 7.89 -9.58 -5.96
C ARG A 5 6.70 -9.28 -6.88
N SER A 6 6.41 -8.01 -7.14
CA SER A 6 5.34 -7.61 -8.07
C SER A 6 5.65 -8.04 -9.51
N ALA A 7 6.89 -7.89 -9.97
CA ALA A 7 7.33 -8.34 -11.29
C ALA A 7 7.23 -9.87 -11.46
N LEU A 8 7.65 -10.65 -10.44
CA LEU A 8 7.51 -12.11 -10.46
C LEU A 8 6.03 -12.53 -10.54
N ASN A 9 5.17 -11.92 -9.72
CA ASN A 9 3.75 -12.23 -9.72
C ASN A 9 3.08 -11.87 -11.06
N ALA A 10 3.48 -10.76 -11.68
CA ALA A 10 2.98 -10.36 -12.99
C ALA A 10 3.32 -11.38 -14.08
N ARG A 11 4.58 -11.84 -14.14
CA ARG A 11 5.02 -12.88 -15.09
C ARG A 11 4.30 -14.22 -14.86
N ALA A 12 4.11 -14.62 -13.60
CA ALA A 12 3.41 -15.85 -13.27
C ALA A 12 1.94 -15.82 -13.71
N ARG A 13 1.26 -14.67 -13.64
CA ARG A 13 -0.11 -14.48 -14.15
C ARG A 13 -0.17 -14.56 -15.67
N GLN A 14 0.78 -13.92 -16.35
CA GLN A 14 0.89 -13.99 -17.82
C GLN A 14 1.07 -15.43 -18.29
N ALA A 15 1.95 -16.20 -17.65
CA ALA A 15 2.17 -17.60 -17.99
C ALA A 15 0.93 -18.48 -17.79
N ARG A 16 0.04 -18.13 -16.83
CA ARG A 16 -1.22 -18.86 -16.57
C ARG A 16 -2.41 -18.37 -17.39
N GLY A 17 -2.26 -17.33 -18.21
CA GLY A 17 -3.38 -16.73 -18.94
C GLY A 17 -4.47 -16.13 -18.03
N GLU A 18 -4.14 -15.83 -16.76
CA GLU A 18 -5.08 -15.23 -15.82
C GLU A 18 -5.44 -13.82 -16.28
N ARG A 19 -6.73 -13.57 -16.54
CA ARG A 19 -7.23 -12.22 -16.78
C ARG A 19 -6.95 -11.33 -15.57
N VAL A 20 -6.52 -10.09 -15.81
CA VAL A 20 -6.28 -9.11 -14.75
C VAL A 20 -7.61 -8.80 -14.07
N SER A 21 -7.82 -9.39 -12.89
CA SER A 21 -8.94 -9.07 -12.01
C SER A 21 -8.51 -8.02 -11.00
N ARG A 22 -9.36 -6.99 -10.79
CA ARG A 22 -9.16 -6.04 -9.69
C ARG A 22 -9.27 -6.80 -8.37
N PRO A 23 -8.24 -6.75 -7.50
CA PRO A 23 -8.35 -7.35 -6.18
C PRO A 23 -9.57 -6.76 -5.45
N ALA A 24 -10.50 -7.61 -5.04
CA ALA A 24 -11.52 -7.20 -4.09
C ALA A 24 -10.84 -7.01 -2.73
N ILE A 25 -10.70 -5.75 -2.32
CA ILE A 25 -10.14 -5.36 -1.03
C ILE A 25 -11.11 -4.43 -0.32
N THR A 26 -11.14 -4.53 1.00
CA THR A 26 -11.79 -3.55 1.87
C THR A 26 -10.77 -2.95 2.81
N LEU A 27 -10.97 -1.70 3.18
CA LEU A 27 -10.12 -1.01 4.15
C LEU A 27 -10.77 -1.12 5.53
N GLY A 28 -9.97 -1.44 6.53
CA GLY A 28 -10.34 -1.35 7.94
C GLY A 28 -10.16 0.07 8.47
N THR A 29 -10.17 0.20 9.79
CA THR A 29 -9.90 1.47 10.46
C THR A 29 -8.52 1.99 10.06
N THR A 30 -8.46 3.27 9.73
CA THR A 30 -7.21 3.97 9.45
C THR A 30 -6.84 4.80 10.68
N CYS A 31 -5.68 4.52 11.26
CA CYS A 31 -5.09 5.34 12.30
C CYS A 31 -4.21 6.39 11.63
N VAL A 32 -4.38 7.66 12.01
CA VAL A 32 -3.64 8.79 11.45
C VAL A 32 -3.07 9.62 12.60
N THR A 33 -1.83 10.08 12.45
CA THR A 33 -1.18 11.03 13.37
C THR A 33 -0.47 12.12 12.58
N GLU A 34 -0.35 13.29 13.20
CA GLU A 34 0.34 14.46 12.64
C GLU A 34 1.46 14.85 13.62
N PRO A 35 2.63 14.18 13.58
CA PRO A 35 3.66 14.36 14.59
C PRO A 35 4.40 15.70 14.48
N ALA A 36 4.30 16.38 13.33
CA ALA A 36 4.85 17.71 13.09
C ALA A 36 4.10 18.39 11.93
N ASP A 37 4.26 19.70 11.79
CA ASP A 37 3.69 20.44 10.66
C ASP A 37 4.16 19.87 9.32
N GLY A 38 3.22 19.73 8.39
CA GLY A 38 3.47 19.11 7.09
C GLY A 38 3.82 17.62 7.14
N ILE A 39 3.65 16.92 8.27
CA ILE A 39 3.92 15.48 8.39
C ILE A 39 2.65 14.73 8.74
N VAL A 40 2.33 13.69 7.96
CA VAL A 40 1.23 12.75 8.25
C VAL A 40 1.77 11.34 8.28
N GLU A 41 1.47 10.61 9.35
CA GLU A 41 1.71 9.17 9.45
C GLU A 41 0.37 8.45 9.51
N ALA A 42 0.21 7.41 8.69
CA ALA A 42 -1.03 6.66 8.64
C ALA A 42 -0.79 5.16 8.54
N VAL A 43 -1.64 4.40 9.21
CA VAL A 43 -1.69 2.94 9.09
C VAL A 43 -3.13 2.53 8.84
N THR A 44 -3.36 1.71 7.81
CA THR A 44 -4.67 1.10 7.55
C THR A 44 -4.54 -0.40 7.41
N ILE A 45 -5.56 -1.13 7.87
CA ILE A 45 -5.65 -2.56 7.62
C ILE A 45 -6.30 -2.78 6.25
N VAL A 46 -5.67 -3.57 5.40
CA VAL A 46 -6.21 -3.96 4.10
C VAL A 46 -6.65 -5.42 4.19
N HIS A 47 -7.95 -5.63 4.05
CA HIS A 47 -8.54 -6.95 4.01
C HIS A 47 -8.66 -7.42 2.56
N GLY A 48 -8.08 -8.57 2.25
CA GLY A 48 -8.25 -9.27 0.98
C GLY A 48 -8.80 -10.67 1.18
N ARG A 49 -9.09 -11.37 0.08
CA ARG A 49 -9.58 -12.75 0.12
C ARG A 49 -8.52 -13.67 0.74
N GLY A 50 -8.78 -14.11 1.98
CA GLY A 50 -7.95 -15.05 2.75
C GLY A 50 -6.70 -14.45 3.42
N ARG A 51 -6.53 -13.13 3.43
CA ARG A 51 -5.43 -12.47 4.15
C ARG A 51 -5.79 -11.04 4.55
N SER A 52 -5.26 -10.61 5.68
CA SER A 52 -5.23 -9.21 6.10
C SER A 52 -3.77 -8.78 6.19
N GLY A 53 -3.47 -7.57 5.70
CA GLY A 53 -2.15 -6.96 5.84
C GLY A 53 -2.29 -5.52 6.32
N ALA A 54 -1.23 -4.94 6.86
CA ALA A 54 -1.22 -3.53 7.23
C ALA A 54 -0.43 -2.73 6.19
N VAL A 55 -0.93 -1.55 5.85
CA VAL A 55 -0.21 -0.58 5.02
C VAL A 55 0.10 0.63 5.88
N ALA A 56 1.39 0.90 6.09
CA ALA A 56 1.88 2.07 6.79
C ALA A 56 2.50 3.04 5.78
N ILE A 57 2.20 4.32 5.94
CA ILE A 57 2.73 5.39 5.08
C ILE A 57 3.11 6.62 5.91
N ARG A 58 4.23 7.23 5.56
CA ARG A 58 4.61 8.58 6.02
C ARG A 58 4.60 9.52 4.83
N LEU A 59 3.88 10.62 4.96
CA LEU A 59 3.80 11.70 4.00
C LEU A 59 4.46 12.95 4.57
N GLU A 60 5.19 13.65 3.72
CA GLU A 60 5.78 14.97 4.02
C GLU A 60 5.27 15.99 2.99
N GLY A 61 4.90 17.16 3.47
CA GLY A 61 4.56 18.31 2.64
C GLY A 61 5.82 18.84 1.96
N LEU A 62 5.80 18.94 0.64
CA LEU A 62 6.85 19.52 -0.18
C LEU A 62 6.21 20.33 -1.31
N ASP A 63 6.41 21.64 -1.30
CA ASP A 63 5.90 22.56 -2.33
C ASP A 63 4.40 22.40 -2.63
N ARG A 64 3.57 22.33 -1.56
CA ARG A 64 2.12 22.09 -1.61
C ARG A 64 1.72 20.72 -2.19
N ARG A 65 2.65 19.78 -2.25
CA ARG A 65 2.39 18.38 -2.63
C ARG A 65 2.74 17.48 -1.45
N TRP A 66 2.13 16.31 -1.43
CA TRP A 66 2.53 15.24 -0.52
C TRP A 66 3.59 14.38 -1.18
N ARG A 67 4.70 14.14 -0.48
CA ARG A 67 5.73 13.17 -0.83
C ARG A 67 5.67 12.03 0.16
N ALA A 68 5.46 10.81 -0.32
CA ALA A 68 5.61 9.62 0.52
C ALA A 68 7.11 9.36 0.76
N THR A 69 7.56 9.45 2.02
CA THR A 69 8.96 9.21 2.39
C THR A 69 9.18 7.84 3.01
N ALA A 70 8.11 7.20 3.49
CA ALA A 70 8.13 5.78 3.86
C ALA A 70 6.81 5.11 3.45
N ILE A 71 6.90 3.90 2.91
CA ILE A 71 5.76 3.03 2.64
C ILE A 71 6.16 1.61 3.02
N ALA A 72 5.36 0.97 3.86
CA ALA A 72 5.51 -0.44 4.23
C ALA A 72 4.20 -1.19 4.04
N VAL A 73 4.30 -2.43 3.58
CA VAL A 73 3.20 -3.39 3.52
C VAL A 73 3.64 -4.59 4.34
N LEU A 74 2.91 -4.86 5.42
CA LEU A 74 3.17 -5.88 6.43
C LEU A 74 2.29 -7.11 6.18
#